data_AF-I4EFB5-F1
#
_entry.id   AF-I4EFB5-F1
#
_cell.length_a   1.000
_cell.length_b   1.000
_cell.length_c   1.000
_cell.angle_alpha   90.00
_cell.angle_beta   90.00
_cell.angle_gamma   90.00
#
_symmetry.space_group_name_H-M   'P 1'
#
loop_
_entity.id
_entity.type
_entity.pdbx_description
1 polymer ?
#
loop_
_entity_poly.entity_id
_entity_poly.type
_entity_poly.pdbx_seq_one_letter_code
_entity_poly.pdbx_strand_id
1 'polypeptide(L)'
;MLPQLGKVERQFPDALVIIGVHSAKFPAERAGGSLRSAIQRYDIEHPVINDINFDVWAEYAIRAWPTLIFIDPEGRVIGQHEGEIDAGSLAATVQRLIEHYDKEGIISRASIPGIARMARPSGALAFPGKVLADAAGNRLFIADSGHNRIVVTRLDGAEPWMIGSGQPGLADGDAATAQFNHPQGMALAGDILYLADTRNHVIRRVDLASRQVETIAGTGEPGMSYASAGSARTIDLRSPWDVLLQGDTLYIAMAGMHQIWALDINESWLRPYAGDGREGLRDGRLETAWLAQPSGIDTDGTRLYVADSETSAIRTADLPPRDLVQTIVGIGLFEFGDVDGTGNQVRLQHPLGLAVGDGVVYVADSYNHKIKRLYPTERRCETWLGDGTPGDRDGVREAARFHEPGGVSLAGDRLYIADTNNHAIRVAELETGRVTTLRITL
;
A
#
# COMPACT_ATOMS: atom_id res chain seq x y z
N MET A 1 -11.26 -4.01 5.34
CA MET A 1 -12.13 -5.22 5.40
C MET A 1 -11.40 -6.53 5.75
N LEU A 2 -10.30 -6.92 5.06
CA LEU A 2 -9.63 -8.22 5.31
C LEU A 2 -9.21 -8.49 6.77
N PRO A 3 -8.59 -7.54 7.52
CA PRO A 3 -8.28 -7.77 8.94
C PRO A 3 -9.53 -8.00 9.81
N GLN A 4 -10.65 -7.35 9.46
CA GLN A 4 -11.92 -7.51 10.15
C GLN A 4 -12.45 -8.94 9.96
N LEU A 5 -12.43 -9.48 8.73
CA LEU A 5 -12.79 -10.88 8.48
C LEU A 5 -11.95 -11.86 9.29
N GLY A 6 -10.62 -11.71 9.26
CA GLY A 6 -9.73 -12.62 9.98
C GLY A 6 -9.94 -12.60 11.50
N LYS A 7 -10.35 -11.46 12.08
CA LYS A 7 -10.77 -11.39 13.50
C LYS A 7 -12.04 -12.23 13.75
N VAL A 8 -13.05 -12.11 12.89
CA VAL A 8 -14.32 -12.84 13.03
C VAL A 8 -14.15 -14.34 12.75
N GLU A 9 -13.39 -14.71 11.73
CA GLU A 9 -13.06 -16.11 11.40
C GLU A 9 -12.45 -16.84 12.58
N ARG A 10 -11.47 -16.23 13.26
CA ARG A 10 -10.83 -16.81 14.45
C ARG A 10 -11.74 -16.88 15.67
N GLN A 11 -12.81 -16.07 15.72
CA GLN A 11 -13.78 -16.12 16.82
C GLN A 11 -14.73 -17.32 16.68
N PHE A 12 -14.99 -17.79 15.45
CA PHE A 12 -15.98 -18.83 15.15
C PHE A 12 -15.41 -19.98 14.29
N PRO A 13 -14.28 -20.59 14.68
CA PRO A 13 -13.52 -21.50 13.80
C PRO A 13 -14.23 -22.83 13.48
N ASP A 14 -15.27 -23.19 14.24
CA ASP A 14 -16.03 -24.43 14.10
C ASP A 14 -17.47 -24.19 13.61
N ALA A 15 -17.85 -22.95 13.29
CA ALA A 15 -19.22 -22.56 12.97
C ALA A 15 -19.34 -21.60 11.77
N LEU A 16 -18.25 -20.91 11.42
CA LEU A 16 -18.21 -19.97 10.31
C LEU A 16 -17.14 -20.40 9.31
N VAL A 17 -17.49 -20.29 8.03
CA VAL A 17 -16.54 -20.39 6.93
C VAL A 17 -16.64 -19.11 6.13
N ILE A 18 -15.52 -18.43 5.96
CA ILE A 18 -15.41 -17.29 5.05
C ILE A 18 -14.83 -17.82 3.75
N ILE A 19 -15.36 -17.38 2.61
CA ILE A 19 -14.81 -17.66 1.29
C ILE A 19 -14.58 -16.33 0.60
N GLY A 20 -13.33 -16.01 0.29
CA GLY A 20 -12.97 -14.85 -0.50
C GLY A 20 -13.27 -15.13 -1.97
N VAL A 21 -14.25 -14.44 -2.54
CA VAL A 21 -14.49 -14.46 -4.00
C VAL A 21 -13.72 -13.29 -4.60
N HIS A 22 -12.55 -13.57 -5.17
CA HIS A 22 -11.71 -12.54 -5.79
C HIS A 22 -12.20 -12.25 -7.21
N SER A 23 -12.97 -11.18 -7.36
CA SER A 23 -13.42 -10.63 -8.64
C SER A 23 -12.58 -9.39 -8.97
N ALA A 24 -11.59 -9.57 -9.83
CA ALA A 24 -10.52 -8.60 -10.09
C ALA A 24 -10.96 -7.33 -10.82
N LYS A 25 -10.68 -6.14 -10.25
CA LYS A 25 -10.86 -4.84 -10.94
C LYS A 25 -9.85 -4.67 -12.08
N PHE A 26 -8.58 -4.91 -11.79
CA PHE A 26 -7.46 -4.73 -12.72
C PHE A 26 -7.06 -6.06 -13.40
N PRO A 27 -6.59 -6.03 -14.66
CA PRO A 27 -6.11 -7.21 -15.36
C PRO A 27 -5.01 -7.98 -14.62
N ALA A 28 -4.05 -7.30 -13.98
CA ALA A 28 -2.94 -7.94 -13.28
C ALA A 28 -3.42 -8.84 -12.11
N GLU A 29 -4.51 -8.47 -11.46
CA GLU A 29 -5.07 -9.21 -10.32
C GLU A 29 -5.69 -10.56 -10.73
N ARG A 30 -5.99 -10.76 -12.02
CA ARG A 30 -6.54 -12.04 -12.53
C ARG A 30 -5.48 -13.15 -12.55
N ALA A 31 -4.20 -12.77 -12.62
CA ALA A 31 -3.12 -13.74 -12.70
C ALA A 31 -2.98 -14.50 -11.37
N GLY A 32 -3.05 -15.84 -11.43
CA GLY A 32 -3.00 -16.68 -10.23
C GLY A 32 -1.70 -16.52 -9.41
N GLY A 33 -0.60 -16.08 -10.03
CA GLY A 33 0.63 -15.71 -9.33
C GLY A 33 0.45 -14.48 -8.44
N SER A 34 -0.04 -13.37 -8.99
CA SER A 34 -0.33 -12.14 -8.23
C SER A 34 -1.38 -12.33 -7.15
N LEU A 35 -2.45 -13.10 -7.42
CA LEU A 35 -3.43 -13.42 -6.39
C LEU A 35 -2.81 -14.22 -5.22
N ARG A 36 -1.96 -15.20 -5.51
CA ARG A 36 -1.21 -15.95 -4.48
C ARG A 36 -0.32 -15.02 -3.65
N SER A 37 0.41 -14.11 -4.29
CA SER A 37 1.20 -13.10 -3.59
C SER A 37 0.34 -12.19 -2.72
N ALA A 38 -0.84 -11.78 -3.19
CA ALA A 38 -1.78 -10.99 -2.41
C ALA A 38 -2.31 -11.76 -1.18
N ILE A 39 -2.68 -13.04 -1.33
CA ILE A 39 -3.11 -13.89 -0.21
C ILE A 39 -2.02 -13.96 0.87
N GLN A 40 -0.77 -14.18 0.47
CA GLN A 40 0.37 -14.24 1.39
C GLN A 40 0.67 -12.88 2.03
N ARG A 41 0.73 -11.80 1.23
CA ARG A 41 0.99 -10.42 1.68
C ARG A 41 -0.07 -9.95 2.65
N TYR A 42 -1.33 -10.27 2.38
CA TYR A 42 -2.43 -9.83 3.22
C TYR A 42 -2.72 -10.74 4.42
N ASP A 43 -2.03 -11.88 4.55
CA ASP A 43 -2.28 -12.92 5.56
C ASP A 43 -3.73 -13.45 5.52
N ILE A 44 -4.24 -13.72 4.32
CA ILE A 44 -5.57 -14.30 4.14
C ILE A 44 -5.51 -15.79 4.50
N GLU A 45 -6.29 -16.19 5.51
CA GLU A 45 -6.30 -17.56 6.06
C GLU A 45 -7.47 -18.40 5.51
N HIS A 46 -8.57 -17.76 5.11
CA HIS A 46 -9.72 -18.42 4.48
C HIS A 46 -9.46 -18.86 3.04
N PRO A 47 -10.24 -19.82 2.52
CA PRO A 47 -10.30 -20.14 1.10
C PRO A 47 -10.55 -18.92 0.22
N VAL A 48 -9.88 -18.90 -0.93
CA VAL A 48 -10.07 -17.87 -1.96
C VAL A 48 -10.33 -18.54 -3.31
N ILE A 49 -11.38 -18.09 -3.98
CA ILE A 49 -11.71 -18.46 -5.35
C ILE A 49 -11.31 -17.31 -6.27
N ASN A 50 -10.63 -17.62 -7.36
CA ASN A 50 -10.30 -16.63 -8.40
C ASN A 50 -11.45 -16.56 -9.42
N ASP A 51 -12.38 -15.64 -9.22
CA ASP A 51 -13.56 -15.41 -10.07
C ASP A 51 -13.20 -14.50 -11.26
N ILE A 52 -12.29 -15.00 -12.12
CA ILE A 52 -11.67 -14.24 -13.21
C ILE A 52 -12.70 -13.63 -14.17
N ASN A 53 -13.80 -14.36 -14.40
CA ASN A 53 -14.83 -14.01 -15.36
C ASN A 53 -16.04 -13.28 -14.75
N PHE A 54 -16.02 -13.01 -13.44
CA PHE A 54 -17.16 -12.44 -12.72
C PHE A 54 -18.42 -13.35 -12.76
N ASP A 55 -18.23 -14.67 -12.84
CA ASP A 55 -19.33 -15.63 -12.91
C ASP A 55 -20.10 -15.63 -11.57
N VAL A 56 -19.37 -15.74 -10.45
CA VAL A 56 -19.97 -15.70 -9.10
C VAL A 56 -20.50 -14.30 -8.80
N TRP A 57 -19.75 -13.26 -9.14
CA TRP A 57 -20.19 -11.88 -8.98
C TRP A 57 -21.54 -11.60 -9.67
N ALA A 58 -21.71 -12.08 -10.90
CA ALA A 58 -22.94 -11.91 -11.66
C ALA A 58 -24.10 -12.75 -11.10
N GLU A 59 -23.84 -14.00 -10.72
CA GLU A 59 -24.86 -14.90 -10.15
C GLU A 59 -25.45 -14.35 -8.84
N TYR A 60 -24.62 -13.72 -8.01
CA TYR A 60 -25.04 -13.07 -6.76
C TYR A 60 -25.45 -11.59 -6.95
N ALA A 61 -25.52 -11.10 -8.18
CA ALA A 61 -25.94 -9.74 -8.53
C ALA A 61 -25.17 -8.62 -7.79
N ILE A 62 -23.87 -8.82 -7.56
CA ILE A 62 -23.01 -7.91 -6.83
C ILE A 62 -22.77 -6.61 -7.62
N ARG A 63 -22.63 -5.48 -6.91
CA ARG A 63 -22.49 -4.13 -7.53
C ARG A 63 -21.39 -3.26 -6.91
N ALA A 64 -20.82 -3.67 -5.78
CA ALA A 64 -19.84 -2.89 -5.06
C ALA A 64 -18.75 -3.78 -4.45
N TRP A 65 -17.52 -3.28 -4.45
CA TRP A 65 -16.43 -3.85 -3.67
C TRP A 65 -16.32 -3.12 -2.32
N PRO A 66 -16.11 -3.83 -1.19
CA PRO A 66 -16.46 -5.24 -0.99
C PRO A 66 -17.99 -5.42 -0.85
N THR A 67 -18.49 -6.63 -1.08
CA THR A 67 -19.84 -7.05 -0.70
C THR A 67 -19.76 -8.39 0.04
N LEU A 68 -20.46 -8.51 1.16
CA LEU A 68 -20.61 -9.75 1.91
C LEU A 68 -21.97 -10.39 1.59
N ILE A 69 -21.96 -11.70 1.32
CA ILE A 69 -23.16 -12.52 1.19
C ILE A 69 -23.21 -13.49 2.36
N PHE A 70 -24.35 -13.55 3.04
CA PHE A 70 -24.58 -14.47 4.15
C PHE A 70 -25.35 -15.69 3.65
N ILE A 71 -24.79 -16.88 3.85
CA ILE A 71 -25.35 -18.16 3.43
C ILE A 71 -25.59 -19.01 4.67
N ASP A 72 -26.77 -19.60 4.80
CA ASP A 72 -27.12 -20.48 5.93
C ASP A 72 -26.60 -21.92 5.76
N PRO A 73 -26.69 -22.78 6.80
CA PRO A 73 -26.22 -24.18 6.72
C PRO A 73 -26.91 -25.04 5.66
N GLU A 74 -28.08 -24.62 5.15
CA GLU A 74 -28.81 -25.31 4.09
C GLU A 74 -28.48 -24.75 2.68
N GLY A 75 -27.55 -23.79 2.60
CA GLY A 75 -27.09 -23.19 1.35
C GLY A 75 -27.96 -22.04 0.82
N ARG A 76 -28.85 -21.48 1.64
CA ARG A 76 -29.73 -20.37 1.25
C ARG A 76 -29.06 -19.03 1.52
N VAL A 77 -29.23 -18.09 0.59
CA VAL A 77 -28.83 -16.69 0.82
C VAL A 77 -29.82 -16.04 1.80
N ILE A 78 -29.31 -15.59 2.94
CA ILE A 78 -30.10 -15.02 4.03
C ILE A 78 -29.83 -13.53 4.26
N GLY A 79 -28.86 -12.94 3.56
CA GLY A 79 -28.57 -11.51 3.65
C GLY A 79 -27.39 -11.08 2.78
N GLN A 80 -27.27 -9.76 2.62
CA GLN A 80 -26.19 -9.09 1.90
C GLN A 80 -25.80 -7.80 2.65
N HIS A 81 -24.50 -7.46 2.62
CA HIS A 81 -23.98 -6.18 3.12
C HIS A 81 -23.00 -5.59 2.11
N GLU A 82 -23.27 -4.40 1.60
CA GLU A 82 -22.38 -3.67 0.69
C GLU A 82 -21.47 -2.71 1.45
N GLY A 83 -20.19 -2.67 1.07
CA GLY A 83 -19.18 -1.83 1.70
C GLY A 83 -18.50 -2.49 2.90
N GLU A 84 -17.62 -1.73 3.55
CA GLU A 84 -16.89 -2.21 4.73
C GLU A 84 -17.83 -2.38 5.94
N ILE A 85 -17.49 -3.33 6.82
CA ILE A 85 -18.16 -3.58 8.09
C ILE A 85 -17.10 -3.72 9.20
N ASP A 86 -17.39 -3.20 10.38
CA ASP A 86 -16.52 -3.40 11.53
C ASP A 86 -16.63 -4.84 12.06
N ALA A 87 -15.54 -5.33 12.65
CA ALA A 87 -15.46 -6.71 13.12
C ALA A 87 -16.48 -7.02 14.23
N GLY A 88 -16.81 -6.04 15.09
CA GLY A 88 -17.74 -6.23 16.20
C GLY A 88 -19.18 -6.41 15.74
N SER A 89 -19.64 -5.55 14.83
CA SER A 89 -20.98 -5.66 14.23
C SER A 89 -21.14 -6.95 13.41
N LEU A 90 -20.09 -7.32 12.66
CA LEU A 90 -20.08 -8.59 11.92
C LEU A 90 -20.14 -9.79 12.88
N ALA A 91 -19.28 -9.81 13.91
CA ALA A 91 -19.27 -10.88 14.91
C ALA A 91 -20.60 -11.02 15.66
N ALA A 92 -21.22 -9.91 16.06
CA ALA A 92 -22.52 -9.93 16.72
C ALA A 92 -23.62 -10.51 15.82
N THR A 93 -23.54 -10.25 14.51
CA THR A 93 -24.48 -10.82 13.53
C THR A 93 -24.26 -12.31 13.36
N VAL A 94 -23.01 -12.75 13.18
CA VAL A 94 -22.63 -14.17 13.09
C VAL A 94 -23.04 -14.94 14.35
N GLN A 95 -22.77 -14.41 15.53
CA GLN A 95 -23.14 -15.01 16.81
C GLN A 95 -24.65 -15.30 16.90
N ARG A 96 -25.50 -14.35 16.51
CA ARG A 96 -26.96 -14.54 16.50
C ARG A 96 -27.42 -15.64 15.54
N LEU A 97 -26.78 -15.75 14.37
CA LEU A 97 -27.07 -16.80 13.39
C LEU A 97 -26.65 -18.17 13.92
N ILE A 98 -25.47 -18.26 14.54
CA ILE A 98 -24.99 -19.50 15.17
C ILE A 98 -25.96 -19.96 16.25
N GLU A 99 -26.34 -19.07 17.18
CA GLU A 99 -27.29 -19.38 18.26
C GLU A 99 -28.67 -19.83 17.75
N HIS A 100 -29.10 -19.32 16.60
CA HIS A 100 -30.35 -19.71 15.97
C HIS A 100 -30.25 -21.14 15.40
N TYR A 101 -29.28 -21.40 14.53
CA TYR A 101 -29.15 -22.69 13.86
C TYR A 101 -28.60 -23.82 14.75
N ASP A 102 -27.94 -23.47 15.86
CA ASP A 102 -27.60 -24.45 16.90
C ASP A 102 -28.83 -25.03 17.59
N LYS A 103 -29.88 -24.21 17.80
CA LYS A 103 -31.16 -24.70 18.35
C LYS A 103 -31.85 -25.68 17.40
N GLU A 104 -31.58 -25.56 16.11
CA GLU A 104 -32.08 -26.47 15.06
C GLU A 104 -31.17 -27.68 14.86
N GLY A 105 -29.93 -27.63 15.36
CA GLY A 105 -28.97 -28.74 15.29
C GLY A 105 -28.41 -28.99 13.88
N ILE A 106 -28.40 -27.96 13.02
CA ILE A 106 -28.02 -28.10 11.60
C ILE A 106 -26.62 -27.56 11.26
N ILE A 107 -25.90 -26.97 12.22
CA ILE A 107 -24.50 -26.55 12.02
C ILE A 107 -23.57 -27.76 12.15
N SER A 108 -22.84 -28.06 11.09
CA SER A 108 -21.71 -29.00 11.14
C SER A 108 -20.51 -28.36 11.83
N ARG A 109 -19.94 -29.05 12.83
CA ARG A 109 -18.71 -28.63 13.55
C ARG A 109 -17.43 -29.26 13.02
N ALA A 110 -17.53 -29.99 11.91
CA ALA A 110 -16.37 -30.63 11.29
C ALA A 110 -15.52 -29.60 10.55
N SER A 111 -14.19 -29.74 10.62
CA SER A 111 -13.30 -28.97 9.77
C SER A 111 -13.48 -29.34 8.30
N ILE A 112 -13.32 -28.37 7.41
CA ILE A 112 -13.36 -28.62 5.97
C ILE A 112 -12.02 -29.26 5.54
N PRO A 113 -12.04 -30.47 4.97
CA PRO A 113 -10.82 -31.11 4.50
C PRO A 113 -10.16 -30.33 3.36
N GLY A 114 -8.82 -30.24 3.36
CA GLY A 114 -8.05 -29.70 2.24
C GLY A 114 -7.86 -28.18 2.23
N ILE A 115 -8.35 -27.45 3.24
CA ILE A 115 -8.00 -26.03 3.43
C ILE A 115 -6.71 -25.95 4.25
N ALA A 116 -5.68 -25.36 3.67
CA ALA A 116 -4.42 -25.10 4.35
C ALA A 116 -3.98 -23.65 4.12
N ARG A 117 -3.43 -23.04 5.17
CA ARG A 117 -2.85 -21.69 5.10
C ARG A 117 -1.66 -21.69 4.15
N MET A 118 -1.55 -20.67 3.30
CA MET A 118 -0.36 -20.46 2.49
C MET A 118 0.84 -20.11 3.37
N ALA A 119 1.96 -20.79 3.14
CA ALA A 119 3.21 -20.49 3.82
C ALA A 119 3.67 -19.06 3.50
N ARG A 120 4.22 -18.37 4.50
CA ARG A 120 4.86 -17.06 4.29
C ARG A 120 6.23 -17.23 3.61
N PRO A 121 6.69 -16.25 2.82
CA PRO A 121 8.07 -16.23 2.33
C PRO A 121 9.07 -16.27 3.49
N SER A 122 10.18 -16.98 3.31
CA SER A 122 11.23 -17.15 4.33
C SER A 122 12.58 -16.55 3.91
N GLY A 123 12.57 -15.63 2.92
CA GLY A 123 13.78 -14.97 2.42
C GLY A 123 14.32 -13.91 3.38
N ALA A 124 15.41 -13.24 3.00
CA ALA A 124 15.91 -12.08 3.75
C ALA A 124 14.86 -10.95 3.80
N LEU A 125 14.15 -10.74 2.70
CA LEU A 125 13.01 -9.83 2.64
C LEU A 125 11.73 -10.62 2.34
N ALA A 126 10.59 -10.06 2.73
CA ALA A 126 9.28 -10.55 2.36
C ALA A 126 8.39 -9.35 2.02
N PHE A 127 8.00 -9.22 0.75
CA PHE A 127 7.12 -8.16 0.27
C PHE A 127 7.60 -6.76 0.67
N PRO A 128 8.85 -6.37 0.33
CA PRO A 128 9.30 -5.01 0.61
C PRO A 128 8.38 -4.02 -0.11
N GLY A 129 7.68 -3.19 0.64
CA GLY A 129 6.64 -2.31 0.11
C GLY A 129 7.21 -0.99 -0.40
N LYS A 130 8.18 -0.43 0.33
CA LYS A 130 8.83 0.85 0.02
C LYS A 130 10.32 0.79 0.33
N VAL A 131 11.08 1.68 -0.31
CA VAL A 131 12.51 1.86 -0.12
C VAL A 131 12.83 3.35 -0.07
N LEU A 132 13.76 3.74 0.80
CA LEU A 132 14.25 5.11 0.94
C LEU A 132 15.78 5.09 0.93
N ALA A 133 16.39 5.79 -0.02
CA ALA A 133 17.83 5.89 -0.17
C ALA A 133 18.34 7.23 0.38
N ASP A 134 19.37 7.18 1.22
CA ASP A 134 20.08 8.34 1.75
C ASP A 134 21.50 8.36 1.18
N ALA A 135 21.66 9.15 0.12
CA ALA A 135 22.94 9.31 -0.57
C ALA A 135 24.02 9.92 0.33
N ALA A 136 23.66 10.87 1.19
CA ALA A 136 24.62 11.59 2.03
C ALA A 136 25.16 10.71 3.16
N GLY A 137 24.30 9.91 3.79
CA GLY A 137 24.68 8.96 4.83
C GLY A 137 25.17 7.60 4.31
N ASN A 138 25.09 7.34 3.00
CA ASN A 138 25.32 6.02 2.41
C ASN A 138 24.43 4.92 3.04
N ARG A 139 23.14 5.24 3.29
CA ARG A 139 22.18 4.34 3.95
C ARG A 139 21.02 4.01 3.00
N LEU A 140 20.48 2.81 3.15
CA LEU A 140 19.27 2.36 2.49
C LEU A 140 18.30 1.84 3.56
N PHE A 141 17.08 2.36 3.57
CA PHE A 141 16.01 1.91 4.45
C PHE A 141 14.99 1.16 3.61
N ILE A 142 14.64 -0.05 4.03
CA ILE A 142 13.72 -0.94 3.33
C ILE A 142 12.58 -1.26 4.28
N ALA A 143 11.36 -0.90 3.89
CA ALA A 143 10.16 -1.35 4.60
C ALA A 143 9.91 -2.80 4.20
N ASP A 144 10.43 -3.72 5.00
CA ASP A 144 10.29 -5.18 4.85
C ASP A 144 8.90 -5.60 5.37
N SER A 145 7.87 -5.16 4.64
CA SER A 145 6.50 -5.09 5.13
C SER A 145 5.94 -6.45 5.55
N GLY A 146 6.24 -7.52 4.80
CA GLY A 146 5.82 -8.89 5.11
C GLY A 146 6.51 -9.48 6.35
N HIS A 147 7.65 -8.94 6.76
CA HIS A 147 8.29 -9.25 8.04
C HIS A 147 8.01 -8.21 9.13
N ASN A 148 7.13 -7.22 8.91
CA ASN A 148 6.74 -6.21 9.92
C ASN A 148 7.94 -5.48 10.57
N ARG A 149 8.94 -5.11 9.77
CA ARG A 149 10.17 -4.46 10.22
C ARG A 149 10.74 -3.53 9.17
N ILE A 150 11.71 -2.70 9.56
CA ILE A 150 12.57 -1.95 8.64
C ILE A 150 13.95 -2.60 8.63
N VAL A 151 14.48 -2.86 7.44
CA VAL A 151 15.87 -3.27 7.23
C VAL A 151 16.68 -2.05 6.82
N VAL A 152 17.78 -1.80 7.53
CA VAL A 152 18.69 -0.69 7.25
C VAL A 152 20.02 -1.27 6.80
N THR A 153 20.50 -0.86 5.63
CA THR A 153 21.77 -1.31 5.05
C THR A 153 22.59 -0.13 4.55
N ARG A 154 23.82 -0.37 4.10
CA ARG A 154 24.50 0.55 3.19
C ARG A 154 23.84 0.53 1.81
N LEU A 155 24.09 1.53 0.97
CA LEU A 155 23.54 1.59 -0.41
C LEU A 155 23.94 0.40 -1.30
N ASP A 156 25.04 -0.29 -0.97
CA ASP A 156 25.49 -1.52 -1.64
C ASP A 156 24.91 -2.81 -1.03
N GLY A 157 24.02 -2.71 -0.03
CA GLY A 157 23.39 -3.82 0.67
C GLY A 157 24.22 -4.40 1.83
N ALA A 158 25.41 -3.85 2.09
CA ALA A 158 26.28 -4.32 3.17
C ALA A 158 25.79 -3.90 4.56
N GLU A 159 26.26 -4.61 5.58
CA GLU A 159 26.07 -4.31 7.01
C GLU A 159 24.60 -4.10 7.42
N PRO A 160 23.70 -5.05 7.10
CA PRO A 160 22.30 -4.86 7.44
C PRO A 160 22.05 -4.98 8.95
N TRP A 161 21.09 -4.19 9.41
CA TRP A 161 20.50 -4.31 10.75
C TRP A 161 19.01 -3.96 10.71
N MET A 162 18.28 -4.28 11.77
CA MET A 162 16.82 -4.20 11.78
C MET A 162 16.29 -3.24 12.84
N ILE A 163 15.19 -2.57 12.49
CA ILE A 163 14.30 -1.87 13.41
C ILE A 163 12.96 -2.62 13.38
N GLY A 164 12.50 -3.04 14.55
CA GLY A 164 11.28 -3.82 14.73
C GLY A 164 11.59 -5.29 15.01
N SER A 165 10.84 -5.89 15.94
CA SER A 165 10.94 -7.30 16.35
C SER A 165 10.49 -8.29 15.26
N GLY A 166 9.81 -7.79 14.23
CA GLY A 166 9.19 -8.57 13.16
C GLY A 166 7.86 -9.24 13.52
N GLN A 167 7.39 -9.08 14.76
CA GLN A 167 6.03 -9.45 15.15
C GLN A 167 5.07 -8.30 14.83
N PRO A 168 3.90 -8.58 14.23
CA PRO A 168 2.89 -7.56 14.00
C PRO A 168 2.36 -7.02 15.33
N GLY A 169 2.37 -5.70 15.51
CA GLY A 169 1.90 -5.03 16.72
C GLY A 169 2.24 -3.55 16.73
N LEU A 170 1.92 -2.84 17.83
CA LEU A 170 2.05 -1.37 17.97
C LEU A 170 2.98 -0.95 19.12
N ALA A 171 3.78 -1.87 19.67
CA ALA A 171 4.70 -1.54 20.76
C ALA A 171 5.74 -0.47 20.33
N ASP A 172 5.85 0.60 21.11
CA ASP A 172 6.91 1.62 21.06
C ASP A 172 8.11 1.18 21.92
N GLY A 173 9.18 1.98 21.96
CA GLY A 173 10.38 1.76 22.78
C GLY A 173 11.63 1.40 21.95
N ASP A 174 12.49 0.54 22.49
CA ASP A 174 13.76 0.19 21.85
C ASP A 174 13.54 -0.42 20.46
N ALA A 175 14.34 0.03 19.48
CA ALA A 175 14.26 -0.36 18.09
C ALA A 175 14.27 -1.87 17.85
N ALA A 176 14.95 -2.68 18.67
CA ALA A 176 14.97 -4.13 18.49
C ALA A 176 13.67 -4.82 18.95
N THR A 177 12.89 -4.17 19.81
CA THR A 177 11.70 -4.75 20.45
C THR A 177 10.39 -4.10 20.00
N ALA A 178 10.45 -2.88 19.47
CA ALA A 178 9.30 -2.21 18.88
C ALA A 178 8.59 -3.10 17.85
N GLN A 179 7.29 -2.90 17.69
CA GLN A 179 6.48 -3.68 16.76
C GLN A 179 5.85 -2.74 15.74
N PHE A 180 5.84 -3.17 14.48
CA PHE A 180 5.13 -2.54 13.39
C PHE A 180 4.09 -3.51 12.84
N ASN A 181 3.21 -3.05 11.96
CA ASN A 181 2.25 -3.90 11.27
C ASN A 181 2.18 -3.47 9.81
N HIS A 182 2.91 -4.21 8.98
CA HIS A 182 2.99 -4.00 7.55
C HIS A 182 3.40 -2.56 7.16
N PRO A 183 4.55 -2.05 7.66
CA PRO A 183 5.00 -0.68 7.42
C PRO A 183 5.26 -0.43 5.93
N GLN A 184 5.10 0.83 5.50
CA GLN A 184 5.26 1.27 4.11
C GLN A 184 6.22 2.45 4.02
N GLY A 185 5.77 3.60 3.51
CA GLY A 185 6.67 4.69 3.15
C GLY A 185 7.39 5.33 4.31
N MET A 186 8.52 5.95 3.98
CA MET A 186 9.48 6.46 4.95
C MET A 186 10.04 7.80 4.49
N ALA A 187 10.33 8.68 5.43
CA ALA A 187 11.02 9.95 5.21
C ALA A 187 12.12 10.14 6.26
N LEU A 188 13.21 10.82 5.92
CA LEU A 188 14.37 10.98 6.79
C LEU A 188 14.71 12.44 7.03
N ALA A 189 14.98 12.80 8.28
CA ALA A 189 15.49 14.10 8.72
C ALA A 189 16.75 13.90 9.57
N GLY A 190 17.93 13.93 8.95
CA GLY A 190 19.18 13.60 9.63
C GLY A 190 19.19 12.16 10.13
N ASP A 191 19.06 11.97 11.45
CA ASP A 191 18.98 10.67 12.11
C ASP A 191 17.57 10.32 12.62
N ILE A 192 16.55 11.09 12.21
CA ILE A 192 15.16 10.79 12.52
C ILE A 192 14.46 10.21 11.29
N LEU A 193 14.02 8.95 11.39
CA LEU A 193 13.23 8.28 10.38
C LEU A 193 11.75 8.35 10.75
N TYR A 194 10.93 8.89 9.87
CA TYR A 194 9.47 8.83 9.95
C TYR A 194 8.97 7.71 9.05
N LEU A 195 7.98 6.95 9.49
CA LEU A 195 7.39 5.89 8.65
C LEU A 195 5.88 5.76 8.83
N ALA A 196 5.22 5.41 7.74
CA ALA A 196 3.83 5.01 7.73
C ALA A 196 3.71 3.55 8.18
N ASP A 197 3.09 3.33 9.34
CA ASP A 197 2.82 2.00 9.87
C ASP A 197 1.37 1.61 9.53
N THR A 198 1.20 1.18 8.28
CA THR A 198 -0.07 1.24 7.55
C THR A 198 -1.20 0.49 8.21
N ARG A 199 -0.98 -0.76 8.67
CA ARG A 199 -2.06 -1.55 9.29
C ARG A 199 -2.28 -1.22 10.76
N ASN A 200 -1.36 -0.49 11.39
CA ASN A 200 -1.60 0.10 12.69
C ASN A 200 -2.27 1.47 12.61
N HIS A 201 -2.46 2.03 11.41
CA HIS A 201 -3.13 3.32 11.24
C HIS A 201 -2.42 4.45 11.99
N VAL A 202 -1.08 4.46 11.98
CA VAL A 202 -0.26 5.44 12.70
C VAL A 202 0.95 5.88 11.89
N ILE A 203 1.54 7.01 12.29
CA ILE A 203 2.88 7.43 11.88
C ILE A 203 3.84 7.19 13.04
N ARG A 204 4.98 6.56 12.76
CA ARG A 204 6.04 6.27 13.72
C ARG A 204 7.23 7.18 13.46
N ARG A 205 7.92 7.54 14.53
CA ARG A 205 9.21 8.23 14.55
C ARG A 205 10.25 7.27 15.11
N VAL A 206 11.39 7.16 14.45
CA VAL A 206 12.55 6.39 14.92
C VAL A 206 13.73 7.33 15.02
N ASP A 207 14.28 7.44 16.21
CA ASP A 207 15.54 8.11 16.46
C ASP A 207 16.67 7.09 16.29
N LEU A 208 17.43 7.20 15.20
CA LEU A 208 18.46 6.21 14.83
C LEU A 208 19.68 6.24 15.76
N ALA A 209 19.95 7.39 16.39
CA ALA A 209 21.06 7.55 17.31
C ALA A 209 20.78 6.90 18.67
N SER A 210 19.60 7.16 19.25
CA SER A 210 19.17 6.58 20.52
C SER A 210 18.47 5.23 20.40
N ARG A 211 18.14 4.82 19.17
CA ARG A 211 17.38 3.60 18.83
C ARG A 211 16.02 3.53 19.51
N GLN A 212 15.31 4.65 19.56
CA GLN A 212 13.96 4.71 20.14
C GLN A 212 12.90 4.87 19.05
N VAL A 213 11.81 4.13 19.19
CA VAL A 213 10.62 4.17 18.33
C VAL A 213 9.46 4.75 19.13
N GLU A 214 8.77 5.72 18.55
CA GLU A 214 7.63 6.40 19.14
C GLU A 214 6.51 6.53 18.12
N THR A 215 5.27 6.39 18.58
CA THR A 215 4.11 6.74 17.77
C THR A 215 3.84 8.25 17.89
N ILE A 216 3.78 8.97 16.76
CA ILE A 216 3.63 10.43 16.75
C ILE A 216 2.29 10.93 16.19
N ALA A 217 1.60 10.12 15.38
CA ALA A 217 0.27 10.43 14.87
C ALA A 217 -0.58 9.16 14.74
N GLY A 218 -1.90 9.31 14.86
CA GLY A 218 -2.83 8.18 14.81
C GLY A 218 -3.17 7.62 16.19
N THR A 219 -4.32 6.94 16.25
CA THR A 219 -4.89 6.33 17.46
C THR A 219 -4.56 4.84 17.61
N GLY A 220 -4.09 4.18 16.54
CA GLY A 220 -3.84 2.73 16.52
C GLY A 220 -5.01 1.89 15.98
N GLU A 221 -6.17 2.51 15.70
CA GLU A 221 -7.35 1.83 15.19
C GLU A 221 -7.86 2.53 13.92
N PRO A 222 -8.41 1.79 12.93
CA PRO A 222 -9.12 2.40 11.80
C PRO A 222 -10.43 3.01 12.30
N GLY A 223 -10.42 4.27 12.72
CA GLY A 223 -11.65 5.00 13.01
C GLY A 223 -12.38 5.38 11.73
N MET A 224 -13.67 5.74 11.84
CA MET A 224 -14.54 6.14 10.72
C MET A 224 -14.94 7.63 10.79
N SER A 225 -14.17 8.46 11.50
CA SER A 225 -14.46 9.89 11.67
C SER A 225 -14.36 10.68 10.36
N TYR A 226 -15.11 11.78 10.26
CA TYR A 226 -14.87 12.73 9.18
C TYR A 226 -13.51 13.42 9.34
N ALA A 227 -12.87 13.74 8.21
CA ALA A 227 -11.59 14.42 8.17
C ALA A 227 -11.66 15.75 8.94
N SER A 228 -10.80 15.91 9.94
CA SER A 228 -10.70 17.13 10.75
C SER A 228 -9.27 17.35 11.20
N ALA A 229 -8.93 18.61 11.46
CA ALA A 229 -7.62 18.98 12.01
C ALA A 229 -7.62 18.84 13.53
N GLY A 230 -6.47 18.50 14.11
CA GLY A 230 -6.36 18.30 15.55
C GLY A 230 -4.96 17.90 16.00
N SER A 231 -4.84 17.58 17.29
CA SER A 231 -3.64 16.97 17.83
C SER A 231 -3.37 15.63 17.16
N ALA A 232 -2.14 15.40 16.70
CA ALA A 232 -1.79 14.26 15.87
C ALA A 232 -2.14 12.90 16.48
N ARG A 233 -2.05 12.76 17.81
CA ARG A 233 -2.36 11.52 18.54
C ARG A 233 -3.85 11.28 18.81
N THR A 234 -4.71 12.25 18.52
CA THR A 234 -6.17 12.12 18.74
C THR A 234 -6.95 11.84 17.46
N ILE A 235 -6.33 12.00 16.29
CA ILE A 235 -6.96 11.78 14.99
C ILE A 235 -6.80 10.31 14.58
N ASP A 236 -7.89 9.65 14.20
CA ASP A 236 -7.86 8.33 13.57
C ASP A 236 -7.37 8.43 12.13
N LEU A 237 -6.26 7.75 11.80
CA LEU A 237 -5.77 7.66 10.43
C LEU A 237 -6.37 6.44 9.73
N ARG A 238 -6.34 6.41 8.39
CA ARG A 238 -6.71 5.21 7.62
C ARG A 238 -5.65 4.88 6.59
N SER A 239 -4.89 3.83 6.89
CA SER A 239 -3.90 3.26 5.99
C SER A 239 -2.96 4.35 5.43
N PRO A 240 -2.21 5.08 6.28
CA PRO A 240 -1.12 5.92 5.77
C PRO A 240 -0.19 5.02 4.98
N TRP A 241 0.13 5.40 3.74
CA TRP A 241 0.83 4.52 2.80
C TRP A 241 2.22 5.03 2.45
N ASP A 242 2.36 6.35 2.31
CA ASP A 242 3.64 6.98 2.05
C ASP A 242 3.79 8.28 2.82
N VAL A 243 5.02 8.68 3.11
CA VAL A 243 5.33 9.93 3.82
C VAL A 243 6.49 10.64 3.18
N LEU A 244 6.43 11.97 3.18
CA LEU A 244 7.47 12.85 2.66
C LEU A 244 7.63 14.04 3.58
N LEU A 245 8.85 14.33 3.99
CA LEU A 245 9.15 15.52 4.79
C LEU A 245 9.58 16.67 3.88
N GLN A 246 8.94 17.82 4.03
CA GLN A 246 9.33 19.07 3.37
C GLN A 246 9.32 20.20 4.41
N GLY A 247 10.51 20.69 4.76
CA GLY A 247 10.68 21.57 5.92
C GLY A 247 10.26 20.86 7.20
N ASP A 248 9.41 21.51 8.00
CA ASP A 248 8.85 20.95 9.24
C ASP A 248 7.50 20.24 9.03
N THR A 249 7.06 20.07 7.78
CA THR A 249 5.78 19.41 7.48
C THR A 249 6.01 18.04 6.89
N LEU A 250 5.52 17.00 7.58
CA LEU A 250 5.44 15.65 7.07
C LEU A 250 4.12 15.48 6.32
N TYR A 251 4.19 15.38 5.00
CA TYR A 251 3.07 15.07 4.14
C TYR A 251 2.85 13.56 4.11
N ILE A 252 1.58 13.14 4.15
CA ILE A 252 1.18 11.75 4.30
C ILE A 252 0.19 11.42 3.19
N ALA A 253 0.51 10.43 2.37
CA ALA A 253 -0.42 9.82 1.43
C ALA A 253 -1.38 8.91 2.19
N MET A 254 -2.60 9.39 2.46
CA MET A 254 -3.60 8.71 3.29
C MET A 254 -4.53 7.88 2.39
N ALA A 255 -4.06 6.69 2.02
CA ALA A 255 -4.73 5.83 1.04
C ALA A 255 -6.19 5.54 1.42
N GLY A 256 -6.44 5.17 2.68
CA GLY A 256 -7.77 4.80 3.17
C GLY A 256 -8.72 5.98 3.41
N MET A 257 -8.25 7.23 3.21
CA MET A 257 -9.11 8.42 3.23
C MET A 257 -9.19 9.10 1.86
N HIS A 258 -8.50 8.58 0.84
CA HIS A 258 -8.38 9.23 -0.47
C HIS A 258 -7.94 10.71 -0.35
N GLN A 259 -6.92 10.97 0.47
CA GLN A 259 -6.46 12.31 0.82
C GLN A 259 -4.94 12.37 0.99
N ILE A 260 -4.38 13.57 0.83
CA ILE A 260 -3.08 13.93 1.37
C ILE A 260 -3.30 14.66 2.69
N TRP A 261 -2.53 14.30 3.71
CA TRP A 261 -2.55 14.92 5.03
C TRP A 261 -1.21 15.59 5.32
N ALA A 262 -1.20 16.57 6.22
CA ALA A 262 -0.01 17.30 6.62
C ALA A 262 0.09 17.30 8.15
N LEU A 263 1.23 16.82 8.66
CA LEU A 263 1.61 16.86 10.06
C LEU A 263 2.70 17.91 10.24
N ASP A 264 2.45 18.92 11.06
CA ASP A 264 3.52 19.74 11.62
C ASP A 264 4.23 18.95 12.72
N ILE A 265 5.50 18.61 12.49
CA ILE A 265 6.26 17.74 13.41
C ILE A 265 6.67 18.46 14.70
N ASN A 266 6.73 19.80 14.69
CA ASN A 266 7.13 20.60 15.84
C ASN A 266 5.92 20.88 16.74
N GLU A 267 4.77 21.16 16.14
CA GLU A 267 3.52 21.45 16.86
C GLU A 267 2.69 20.20 17.19
N SER A 268 3.04 19.04 16.60
CA SER A 268 2.23 17.81 16.66
C SER A 268 0.79 18.05 16.24
N TRP A 269 0.61 18.87 15.20
CA TRP A 269 -0.70 19.25 14.66
C TRP A 269 -0.91 18.63 13.29
N LEU A 270 -2.00 17.88 13.16
CA LEU A 270 -2.32 17.12 11.96
C LEU A 270 -3.57 17.71 11.30
N ARG A 271 -3.56 17.82 9.97
CA ARG A 271 -4.72 18.29 9.20
C ARG A 271 -4.81 17.65 7.80
N PRO A 272 -6.01 17.59 7.21
CA PRO A 272 -6.15 17.37 5.78
C PRO A 272 -5.39 18.45 4.99
N TYR A 273 -4.71 18.04 3.93
CA TYR A 273 -3.97 18.93 3.05
C TYR A 273 -4.65 19.05 1.69
N ALA A 274 -4.90 17.91 1.02
CA ALA A 274 -5.54 17.87 -0.30
C ALA A 274 -6.50 16.68 -0.40
N GLY A 275 -7.61 16.86 -1.10
CA GLY A 275 -8.68 15.87 -1.26
C GLY A 275 -9.85 16.10 -0.30
N ASP A 276 -11.09 15.98 -0.78
CA ASP A 276 -12.32 16.08 0.04
C ASP A 276 -12.75 14.73 0.66
N GLY A 277 -12.00 13.66 0.38
CA GLY A 277 -12.25 12.30 0.86
C GLY A 277 -13.08 11.42 -0.08
N ARG A 278 -13.62 11.96 -1.18
CA ARG A 278 -14.27 11.14 -2.20
C ARG A 278 -13.23 10.46 -3.07
N GLU A 279 -13.50 9.19 -3.38
CA GLU A 279 -12.74 8.40 -4.33
C GLU A 279 -13.06 8.82 -5.78
N GLY A 280 -12.05 9.28 -6.52
CA GLY A 280 -12.19 9.57 -7.94
C GLY A 280 -11.14 10.52 -8.48
N LEU A 281 -11.30 10.93 -9.74
CA LEU A 281 -10.39 11.84 -10.42
C LEU A 281 -11.06 13.19 -10.66
N ARG A 282 -10.81 14.16 -9.76
CA ARG A 282 -11.27 15.54 -9.93
C ARG A 282 -10.16 16.52 -9.55
N ASP A 283 -9.74 17.31 -10.51
CA ASP A 283 -8.83 18.45 -10.32
C ASP A 283 -9.56 19.63 -9.68
N GLY A 284 -8.82 20.55 -9.06
CA GLY A 284 -9.41 21.72 -8.42
C GLY A 284 -8.57 22.22 -7.25
N ARG A 285 -9.17 23.04 -6.39
CA ARG A 285 -8.49 23.51 -5.19
C ARG A 285 -8.14 22.35 -4.26
N LEU A 286 -7.08 22.47 -3.47
CA LEU A 286 -6.63 21.42 -2.54
C LEU A 286 -7.79 20.80 -1.76
N GLU A 287 -8.66 21.62 -1.17
CA GLU A 287 -9.77 21.16 -0.31
C GLU A 287 -10.98 20.58 -1.05
N THR A 288 -11.04 20.70 -2.38
CA THR A 288 -12.18 20.24 -3.21
C THR A 288 -11.79 19.20 -4.25
N ALA A 289 -10.50 18.93 -4.45
CA ALA A 289 -10.06 17.87 -5.33
C ALA A 289 -10.57 16.50 -4.82
N TRP A 290 -10.69 15.54 -5.73
CA TRP A 290 -10.87 14.12 -5.37
C TRP A 290 -9.55 13.43 -5.61
N LEU A 291 -9.19 12.47 -4.76
CA LEU A 291 -8.09 11.54 -4.99
C LEU A 291 -8.66 10.14 -4.88
N ALA A 292 -7.85 9.12 -5.14
CA ALA A 292 -8.26 7.73 -5.10
C ALA A 292 -7.07 6.86 -4.68
N GLN A 293 -6.99 6.62 -3.36
CA GLN A 293 -5.98 5.76 -2.75
C GLN A 293 -4.55 6.24 -3.05
N PRO A 294 -4.20 7.50 -2.71
CA PRO A 294 -2.86 8.00 -2.92
C PRO A 294 -1.86 7.12 -2.17
N SER A 295 -0.90 6.52 -2.88
CA SER A 295 0.00 5.49 -2.32
C SER A 295 1.48 5.81 -2.46
N GLY A 296 1.83 6.83 -3.24
CA GLY A 296 3.20 7.31 -3.41
C GLY A 296 3.25 8.83 -3.42
N ILE A 297 4.27 9.41 -2.77
CA ILE A 297 4.42 10.86 -2.70
C ILE A 297 5.90 11.28 -2.74
N ASP A 298 6.22 12.32 -3.50
CA ASP A 298 7.53 12.97 -3.53
C ASP A 298 7.38 14.44 -3.97
N THR A 299 8.46 15.23 -4.06
CA THR A 299 8.38 16.69 -4.30
C THR A 299 9.52 17.22 -5.16
N ASP A 300 9.24 18.27 -5.93
CA ASP A 300 10.27 19.12 -6.56
C ASP A 300 10.59 20.38 -5.72
N GLY A 301 10.06 20.45 -4.49
CA GLY A 301 10.15 21.62 -3.60
C GLY A 301 9.10 22.70 -3.88
N THR A 302 8.36 22.62 -4.99
CA THR A 302 7.28 23.55 -5.34
C THR A 302 5.89 22.90 -5.34
N ARG A 303 5.83 21.60 -5.62
CA ARG A 303 4.61 20.80 -5.58
C ARG A 303 4.93 19.38 -5.13
N LEU A 304 3.94 18.75 -4.50
CA LEU A 304 3.92 17.33 -4.23
C LEU A 304 3.49 16.61 -5.51
N TYR A 305 4.17 15.52 -5.86
CA TYR A 305 3.76 14.55 -6.88
C TYR A 305 3.13 13.36 -6.16
N VAL A 306 1.99 12.90 -6.67
CA VAL A 306 1.19 11.86 -6.02
C VAL A 306 0.89 10.74 -7.03
N ALA A 307 1.23 9.51 -6.65
CA ALA A 307 0.72 8.32 -7.31
C ALA A 307 -0.69 8.03 -6.79
N ASP A 308 -1.69 8.34 -7.61
CA ASP A 308 -3.11 8.22 -7.32
C ASP A 308 -3.60 6.86 -7.85
N SER A 309 -3.42 5.82 -7.03
CA SER A 309 -3.36 4.44 -7.49
C SER A 309 -4.65 3.94 -8.13
N GLU A 310 -5.80 4.18 -7.50
CA GLU A 310 -7.08 3.63 -7.96
C GLU A 310 -7.58 4.29 -9.25
N THR A 311 -7.16 5.53 -9.53
CA THR A 311 -7.39 6.26 -10.80
C THR A 311 -6.29 6.01 -11.83
N SER A 312 -5.27 5.22 -11.47
CA SER A 312 -4.09 4.96 -12.31
C SER A 312 -3.49 6.24 -12.89
N ALA A 313 -3.37 7.27 -12.04
CA ALA A 313 -2.96 8.60 -12.42
C ALA A 313 -1.73 9.08 -11.63
N ILE A 314 -0.97 10.00 -12.24
CA ILE A 314 0.06 10.77 -11.54
C ILE A 314 -0.40 12.22 -11.51
N ARG A 315 -0.42 12.78 -10.29
CA ARG A 315 -1.03 14.07 -10.01
C ARG A 315 -0.08 14.96 -9.24
N THR A 316 -0.38 16.25 -9.20
CA THR A 316 0.34 17.21 -8.38
C THR A 316 -0.59 17.87 -7.39
N ALA A 317 -0.12 18.12 -6.18
CA ALA A 317 -0.73 19.03 -5.22
C ALA A 317 0.29 20.13 -4.91
N ASP A 318 -0.04 21.37 -5.25
CA ASP A 318 0.87 22.50 -5.06
C ASP A 318 1.22 22.68 -3.58
N LEU A 319 2.46 23.11 -3.29
CA LEU A 319 2.86 23.59 -1.98
C LEU A 319 2.49 25.09 -1.83
N PRO A 320 2.38 25.62 -0.59
CA PRO A 320 2.07 27.03 -0.38
C PRO A 320 3.01 27.97 -1.14
N PRO A 321 2.52 29.12 -1.65
CA PRO A 321 1.19 29.69 -1.42
C PRO A 321 0.12 29.25 -2.43
N ARG A 322 0.42 28.34 -3.35
CA ARG A 322 -0.54 27.86 -4.34
C ARG A 322 -1.44 26.79 -3.74
N ASP A 323 -2.62 26.61 -4.32
CA ASP A 323 -3.70 25.80 -3.74
C ASP A 323 -4.38 24.88 -4.77
N LEU A 324 -3.62 24.30 -5.70
CA LEU A 324 -4.17 23.53 -6.81
C LEU A 324 -3.75 22.04 -6.80
N VAL A 325 -4.71 21.16 -7.09
CA VAL A 325 -4.47 19.77 -7.50
C VAL A 325 -4.70 19.64 -9.00
N GLN A 326 -3.75 19.03 -9.71
CA GLN A 326 -3.82 18.82 -11.15
C GLN A 326 -3.42 17.39 -11.53
N THR A 327 -4.06 16.85 -12.56
CA THR A 327 -3.69 15.57 -13.16
C THR A 327 -2.64 15.78 -14.26
N ILE A 328 -1.49 15.11 -14.15
CA ILE A 328 -0.48 15.12 -15.22
C ILE A 328 -0.89 14.10 -16.30
N VAL A 329 -1.08 12.85 -15.90
CA VAL A 329 -1.43 11.69 -16.74
C VAL A 329 -2.35 10.73 -15.99
N GLY A 330 -3.05 9.84 -16.72
CA GLY A 330 -4.14 9.00 -16.20
C GLY A 330 -5.49 9.73 -16.30
N ILE A 331 -6.59 8.98 -16.45
CA ILE A 331 -7.89 9.57 -16.81
C ILE A 331 -9.11 9.09 -16.00
N GLY A 332 -8.99 8.07 -15.14
CA GLY A 332 -10.11 7.67 -14.28
C GLY A 332 -9.98 6.30 -13.63
N LEU A 333 -11.01 5.92 -12.85
CA LEU A 333 -11.02 4.71 -12.00
C LEU A 333 -11.03 3.39 -12.79
N PHE A 334 -11.47 3.40 -14.05
CA PHE A 334 -11.61 2.20 -14.88
C PHE A 334 -10.89 2.31 -16.23
N GLU A 335 -10.12 3.38 -16.41
CA GLU A 335 -9.38 3.70 -17.63
C GLU A 335 -7.88 3.50 -17.42
N PHE A 336 -7.52 2.29 -17.05
CA PHE A 336 -6.14 1.83 -16.83
C PHE A 336 -5.61 1.03 -18.04
N GLY A 337 -4.32 0.71 -18.02
CA GLY A 337 -3.64 -0.07 -19.06
C GLY A 337 -2.15 0.26 -19.12
N ASP A 338 -1.48 -0.13 -20.20
CA ASP A 338 -0.05 0.10 -20.40
C ASP A 338 0.19 0.80 -21.75
N VAL A 339 0.09 2.13 -21.75
CA VAL A 339 0.23 2.95 -22.96
C VAL A 339 1.14 4.13 -22.68
N ASP A 340 2.24 4.19 -23.42
CA ASP A 340 3.15 5.33 -23.44
C ASP A 340 2.57 6.44 -24.35
N GLY A 341 2.90 7.69 -24.08
CA GLY A 341 2.41 8.82 -24.87
C GLY A 341 2.37 10.13 -24.10
N THR A 342 1.45 11.01 -24.49
CA THR A 342 1.33 12.36 -23.90
C THR A 342 -0.08 12.65 -23.40
N GLY A 343 -0.18 13.28 -22.24
CA GLY A 343 -1.42 13.70 -21.61
C GLY A 343 -2.40 12.55 -21.44
N ASN A 344 -3.60 12.69 -21.99
CA ASN A 344 -4.70 11.74 -21.80
C ASN A 344 -4.54 10.45 -22.63
N GLN A 345 -3.48 10.30 -23.42
CA GLN A 345 -3.14 9.04 -24.10
C GLN A 345 -2.51 8.03 -23.14
N VAL A 346 -1.78 8.52 -22.14
CA VAL A 346 -1.03 7.68 -21.20
C VAL A 346 -2.00 6.79 -20.43
N ARG A 347 -1.62 5.52 -20.27
CA ARG A 347 -2.27 4.56 -19.39
C ARG A 347 -1.23 3.95 -18.45
N LEU A 348 -1.57 3.95 -17.17
CA LEU A 348 -0.88 3.26 -16.09
C LEU A 348 -1.85 2.23 -15.49
N GLN A 349 -1.35 1.38 -14.60
CA GLN A 349 -2.16 0.41 -13.86
C GLN A 349 -1.68 0.37 -12.42
N HIS A 350 -2.47 0.99 -11.53
CA HIS A 350 -2.26 1.01 -10.09
C HIS A 350 -0.81 1.35 -9.66
N PRO A 351 -0.29 2.54 -10.05
CA PRO A 351 1.07 2.98 -9.69
C PRO A 351 1.17 3.23 -8.18
N LEU A 352 2.20 2.69 -7.52
CA LEU A 352 2.30 2.74 -6.05
C LEU A 352 3.42 3.65 -5.54
N GLY A 353 4.45 3.90 -6.34
CA GLY A 353 5.62 4.66 -5.92
C GLY A 353 6.06 5.62 -7.00
N LEU A 354 6.66 6.73 -6.59
CA LEU A 354 7.33 7.66 -7.49
C LEU A 354 8.55 8.29 -6.83
N ALA A 355 9.50 8.74 -7.64
CA ALA A 355 10.65 9.53 -7.21
C ALA A 355 10.91 10.66 -8.22
N VAL A 356 11.22 11.86 -7.74
CA VAL A 356 11.39 13.08 -8.53
C VAL A 356 12.86 13.46 -8.53
N GLY A 357 13.43 13.65 -9.72
CA GLY A 357 14.83 14.08 -9.87
C GLY A 357 15.11 14.60 -11.27
N ASP A 358 15.89 15.68 -11.36
CA ASP A 358 16.31 16.30 -12.63
C ASP A 358 15.13 16.59 -13.59
N GLY A 359 13.98 16.99 -13.05
CA GLY A 359 12.77 17.31 -13.82
C GLY A 359 12.02 16.08 -14.37
N VAL A 360 12.42 14.87 -13.97
CA VAL A 360 11.78 13.60 -14.33
C VAL A 360 11.12 13.00 -13.09
N VAL A 361 9.95 12.40 -13.29
CA VAL A 361 9.27 11.58 -12.28
C VAL A 361 9.41 10.12 -12.70
N TYR A 362 10.13 9.33 -11.90
CA TYR A 362 10.23 7.89 -12.06
C TYR A 362 9.03 7.25 -11.37
N VAL A 363 8.22 6.50 -12.10
CA VAL A 363 6.95 5.95 -11.62
C VAL A 363 7.06 4.43 -11.57
N ALA A 364 6.81 3.84 -10.40
CA ALA A 364 6.54 2.42 -10.29
C ALA A 364 5.11 2.14 -10.75
N ASP A 365 4.97 1.74 -12.01
CA ASP A 365 3.70 1.38 -12.62
C ASP A 365 3.39 -0.09 -12.30
N SER A 366 2.97 -0.30 -11.05
CA SER A 366 3.12 -1.56 -10.32
C SER A 366 2.44 -2.74 -11.02
N TYR A 367 1.19 -2.58 -11.44
CA TYR A 367 0.42 -3.68 -12.05
C TYR A 367 0.76 -3.88 -13.53
N ASN A 368 1.48 -2.95 -14.16
CA ASN A 368 2.13 -3.17 -15.44
C ASN A 368 3.56 -3.72 -15.28
N HIS A 369 4.05 -3.92 -14.06
CA HIS A 369 5.36 -4.50 -13.75
C HIS A 369 6.53 -3.74 -14.40
N LYS A 370 6.43 -2.40 -14.42
CA LYS A 370 7.35 -1.50 -15.12
C LYS A 370 7.74 -0.31 -14.27
N ILE A 371 8.90 0.26 -14.58
CA ILE A 371 9.26 1.61 -14.16
C ILE A 371 9.12 2.53 -15.37
N LYS A 372 8.33 3.59 -15.24
CA LYS A 372 8.13 4.61 -16.28
C LYS A 372 8.84 5.91 -15.95
N ARG A 373 9.20 6.68 -16.98
CA ARG A 373 9.65 8.08 -16.85
C ARG A 373 8.54 9.00 -17.32
N LEU A 374 8.12 9.88 -16.43
CA LEU A 374 7.16 10.95 -16.70
C LEU A 374 7.90 12.28 -16.71
N TYR A 375 7.70 13.04 -17.79
CA TYR A 375 8.22 14.39 -17.98
C TYR A 375 7.06 15.37 -17.73
N PRO A 376 6.94 15.97 -16.53
CA PRO A 376 5.71 16.64 -16.10
C PRO A 376 5.31 17.83 -16.97
N THR A 377 6.27 18.64 -17.42
CA THR A 377 6.03 19.80 -18.29
C THR A 377 5.46 19.41 -19.64
N GLU A 378 5.97 18.32 -20.22
CA GLU A 378 5.50 17.79 -21.50
C GLU A 378 4.25 16.93 -21.36
N ARG A 379 3.92 16.53 -20.12
CA ARG A 379 2.94 15.47 -19.80
C ARG A 379 3.22 14.17 -20.58
N ARG A 380 4.48 13.89 -20.90
CA ARG A 380 4.91 12.70 -21.66
C ARG A 380 5.35 11.61 -20.69
N CYS A 381 4.81 10.41 -20.84
CA CYS A 381 5.17 9.23 -20.05
C CYS A 381 5.61 8.10 -20.97
N GLU A 382 6.72 7.46 -20.64
CA GLU A 382 7.26 6.35 -21.42
C GLU A 382 7.81 5.24 -20.52
N THR A 383 7.74 4.00 -21.00
CA THR A 383 8.40 2.85 -20.39
C THR A 383 9.90 3.11 -20.37
N TRP A 384 10.53 2.88 -19.22
CA TRP A 384 11.98 2.97 -19.07
C TRP A 384 12.61 1.62 -18.74
N LEU A 385 12.03 0.89 -17.78
CA LEU A 385 12.50 -0.43 -17.36
C LEU A 385 11.33 -1.42 -17.31
N GLY A 386 11.58 -2.67 -17.67
CA GLY A 386 10.58 -3.75 -17.59
C GLY A 386 9.91 -4.09 -18.92
N ASP A 387 9.80 -5.38 -19.24
CA ASP A 387 9.01 -5.89 -20.40
C ASP A 387 7.52 -6.06 -20.09
N GLY A 388 7.09 -5.81 -18.84
CA GLY A 388 5.72 -6.02 -18.36
C GLY A 388 5.39 -7.47 -18.00
N THR A 389 6.34 -8.40 -18.12
CA THR A 389 6.18 -9.77 -17.62
C THR A 389 6.62 -9.85 -16.16
N PRO A 390 5.80 -10.38 -15.24
CA PRO A 390 6.21 -10.64 -13.86
C PRO A 390 7.50 -11.47 -13.79
N GLY A 391 8.45 -11.06 -12.94
CA GLY A 391 9.64 -11.84 -12.58
C GLY A 391 10.81 -10.98 -12.12
N ASP A 392 11.92 -11.61 -11.75
CA ASP A 392 13.08 -10.99 -11.08
C ASP A 392 14.33 -10.87 -11.97
N ARG A 393 14.19 -11.05 -13.29
CA ARG A 393 15.31 -11.07 -14.22
C ARG A 393 16.06 -9.73 -14.23
N ASP A 394 17.37 -9.76 -13.97
CA ASP A 394 18.29 -8.64 -14.18
C ASP A 394 18.50 -8.37 -15.68
N GLY A 395 18.80 -7.12 -16.03
CA GLY A 395 18.95 -6.75 -17.44
C GLY A 395 19.04 -5.25 -17.67
N VAL A 396 19.15 -4.84 -18.92
CA VAL A 396 19.17 -3.42 -19.31
C VAL A 396 17.80 -3.02 -19.85
N ARG A 397 17.25 -1.92 -19.35
CA ARG A 397 15.97 -1.34 -19.77
C ARG A 397 14.82 -2.36 -19.72
N GLU A 398 14.15 -2.60 -20.84
CA GLU A 398 13.02 -3.53 -20.95
C GLU A 398 13.43 -4.99 -20.77
N ALA A 399 14.73 -5.33 -20.85
CA ALA A 399 15.17 -6.69 -20.59
C ALA A 399 15.08 -7.08 -19.09
N ALA A 400 15.06 -6.10 -18.18
CA ALA A 400 14.78 -6.36 -16.78
C ALA A 400 13.31 -6.77 -16.59
N ARG A 401 12.99 -7.46 -15.50
CA ARG A 401 11.61 -7.77 -15.09
C ARG A 401 11.37 -7.32 -13.67
N PHE A 402 10.12 -7.04 -13.34
CA PHE A 402 9.67 -6.71 -11.98
C PHE A 402 8.40 -7.50 -11.69
N HIS A 403 7.96 -7.55 -10.44
CA HIS A 403 6.67 -8.10 -10.05
C HIS A 403 6.03 -7.23 -8.98
N GLU A 404 5.10 -6.37 -9.42
CA GLU A 404 4.41 -5.37 -8.59
C GLU A 404 5.36 -4.51 -7.75
N PRO A 405 6.27 -3.72 -8.37
CA PRO A 405 7.15 -2.83 -7.62
C PRO A 405 6.33 -1.79 -6.83
N GLY A 406 6.48 -1.75 -5.51
CA GLY A 406 5.68 -0.91 -4.61
C GLY A 406 6.26 0.47 -4.30
N GLY A 407 7.56 0.66 -4.53
CA GLY A 407 8.26 1.89 -4.16
C GLY A 407 9.56 2.10 -4.93
N VAL A 408 9.94 3.37 -5.08
CA VAL A 408 11.20 3.76 -5.70
C VAL A 408 11.82 4.94 -4.96
N SER A 409 13.16 5.05 -4.97
CA SER A 409 13.89 6.17 -4.35
C SER A 409 15.21 6.42 -5.07
N LEU A 410 15.57 7.69 -5.26
CA LEU A 410 16.79 8.12 -5.94
C LEU A 410 17.94 8.30 -4.94
N ALA A 411 19.15 7.90 -5.33
CA ALA A 411 20.38 8.32 -4.66
C ALA A 411 21.54 8.39 -5.66
N GLY A 412 22.00 9.61 -5.94
CA GLY A 412 23.04 9.86 -6.94
C GLY A 412 22.60 9.44 -8.34
N ASP A 413 23.37 8.58 -8.98
CA ASP A 413 23.15 8.06 -10.33
C ASP A 413 22.29 6.77 -10.36
N ARG A 414 21.59 6.46 -9.27
CA ARG A 414 20.82 5.22 -9.11
C ARG A 414 19.39 5.44 -8.65
N LEU A 415 18.52 4.56 -9.12
CA LEU A 415 17.17 4.34 -8.61
C LEU A 415 17.12 3.00 -7.88
N TYR A 416 16.72 3.02 -6.61
CA TYR A 416 16.41 1.84 -5.81
C TYR A 416 14.92 1.53 -5.94
N ILE A 417 14.58 0.27 -6.13
CA ILE A 417 13.22 -0.18 -6.43
C ILE A 417 12.87 -1.31 -5.45
N ALA A 418 11.79 -1.13 -4.69
CA ALA A 418 11.19 -2.18 -3.88
C ALA A 418 10.33 -3.08 -4.78
N ASP A 419 10.87 -4.22 -5.18
CA ASP A 419 10.26 -5.17 -6.13
C ASP A 419 9.49 -6.23 -5.34
N THR A 420 8.27 -5.83 -4.94
CA THR A 420 7.56 -6.39 -3.79
C THR A 420 7.31 -7.89 -3.91
N ASN A 421 6.73 -8.36 -5.01
CA ASN A 421 6.37 -9.78 -5.14
C ASN A 421 7.57 -10.66 -5.54
N ASN A 422 8.72 -10.07 -5.88
CA ASN A 422 9.98 -10.78 -6.02
C ASN A 422 10.78 -10.83 -4.71
N HIS A 423 10.28 -10.22 -3.63
CA HIS A 423 10.95 -10.18 -2.32
C HIS A 423 12.37 -9.59 -2.40
N ALA A 424 12.57 -8.58 -3.25
CA ALA A 424 13.89 -8.07 -3.60
C ALA A 424 13.94 -6.53 -3.67
N ILE A 425 15.15 -5.99 -3.52
CA ILE A 425 15.47 -4.62 -3.93
C ILE A 425 16.23 -4.69 -5.25
N ARG A 426 15.79 -3.91 -6.24
CA ARG A 426 16.46 -3.77 -7.53
C ARG A 426 17.11 -2.40 -7.62
N VAL A 427 18.26 -2.33 -8.29
CA VAL A 427 19.03 -1.09 -8.44
C VAL A 427 19.22 -0.83 -9.92
N ALA A 428 18.72 0.30 -10.39
CA ALA A 428 18.87 0.76 -11.77
C ALA A 428 19.87 1.92 -11.85
N GLU A 429 20.84 1.82 -12.75
CA GLU A 429 21.69 2.94 -13.15
C GLU A 429 20.89 3.90 -14.04
N LEU A 430 20.82 5.19 -13.69
CA LEU A 430 19.98 6.17 -14.39
C LEU A 430 20.41 6.38 -15.85
N GLU A 431 21.72 6.41 -16.12
CA GLU A 431 22.28 6.64 -17.45
C GLU A 431 22.07 5.45 -18.39
N THR A 432 22.44 4.25 -17.94
CA THR A 432 22.45 3.05 -18.78
C THR A 432 21.09 2.34 -18.81
N GLY A 433 20.30 2.48 -17.74
CA GLY A 433 19.11 1.66 -17.48
C GLY A 433 19.45 0.23 -17.08
N ARG A 434 20.69 -0.06 -16.67
CA ARG A 434 21.08 -1.40 -16.20
C ARG A 434 20.51 -1.66 -14.82
N VAL A 435 19.72 -2.73 -14.71
CA VAL A 435 19.07 -3.19 -13.48
C VAL A 435 19.78 -4.41 -12.95
N THR A 436 20.10 -4.38 -11.66
CA THR A 436 20.68 -5.52 -10.93
C THR A 436 19.92 -5.75 -9.62
N THR A 437 19.93 -6.98 -9.13
CA THR A 437 19.36 -7.33 -7.84
C THR A 437 20.35 -7.04 -6.71
N LEU A 438 19.95 -6.22 -5.74
CA LEU A 438 20.75 -5.91 -4.56
C LEU A 438 20.82 -7.13 -3.64
N ARG A 439 22.04 -7.55 -3.28
CA ARG A 439 22.24 -8.66 -2.35
C ARG A 439 22.22 -8.13 -0.92
N ILE A 440 21.34 -8.70 -0.09
CA ILE A 440 21.24 -8.42 1.34
C ILE A 440 21.33 -9.75 2.07
N THR A 441 22.21 -9.84 3.06
CA THR A 441 22.42 -11.06 3.87
C THR A 441 22.17 -10.73 5.33
N LEU A 442 21.04 -11.18 5.87
CA LEU A 442 20.59 -10.92 7.24
C LEU A 442 21.05 -11.96 8.25
#